data_AF-A0A168AUG5-F1
#
_entry.id   AF-A0A168AUG5-F1
#
_cell.length_a   1.000
_cell.length_b   1.000
_cell.length_c   1.000
_cell.angle_alpha   90.00
_cell.angle_beta   90.00
_cell.angle_gamma   90.00
#
_symmetry.space_group_name_H-M   'P 1'
#
loop_
_entity.id
_entity.type
_entity.pdbx_description
1 polymer ?
#
loop_
_entity_poly.entity_id
_entity_poly.type
_entity_poly.pdbx_seq_one_letter_code
_entity_poly.pdbx_strand_id
1 'polypeptide(L)'
;MLCEEVESLSNATTILRLQPIVYNMTSTVRGFPTITTVRSFLIGGKGSGGDYHNVEGGHWLIDSEISTPCSRWEQYRKSRTSWGINVLGSFLVELEASDGTVGFATGFGVGVDPRNTNLIFEQMYRSSMFYGRKGLPVAVISVIDLALWDLLGKLREEPVYRLIGGATKERLDFYCTGPEPVAAQEMGFWGAKVPLPFCPEQGLAGMRKNVEYLRSHRRAVGPDFPIMVDCYMSLNVPYTIQLVEAAKDLNIQWWEECLSPDDTDGFAQLKRAHPTVNFTTGEHEYTRYGFRSLIASRNLDMIQPDVMWLGGLSELLKVSAMAAAYDIPVVPHASGPYSYHFVISQPNAPFQEYLANSPDGKSVLPVFGDLFINEPIPIKGFLTAADLDRPGFGLSINPLARSKLISSTSWLNPSPAAGLAPNGDDKIERNINGLAVEGLKCGLASNKLTTSRPR
;
A
#
# COMPACT_ATOMS: atom_id res chain seq x y z
N MET A 1 -24.65 18.95 63.92
CA MET A 1 -24.21 18.00 64.97
C MET A 1 -22.69 18.06 64.99
N LEU A 2 -22.09 19.10 65.56
CA LEU A 2 -21.74 19.26 66.99
C LEU A 2 -20.76 18.19 67.47
N CYS A 3 -19.47 18.53 67.47
CA CYS A 3 -18.57 18.32 68.60
C CYS A 3 -17.61 19.52 68.65
N GLU A 4 -17.64 20.22 69.77
CA GLU A 4 -16.76 21.32 70.15
C GLU A 4 -15.47 20.76 70.75
N GLU A 5 -14.33 21.37 70.43
CA GLU A 5 -13.21 21.52 71.37
C GLU A 5 -12.63 22.92 71.16
N VAL A 6 -12.65 23.70 72.24
CA VAL A 6 -12.18 25.08 72.32
C VAL A 6 -10.84 25.05 73.04
N GLU A 7 -9.75 25.39 72.36
CA GLU A 7 -8.52 25.84 72.99
C GLU A 7 -8.12 27.21 72.41
N SER A 8 -7.99 28.18 73.31
CA SER A 8 -7.46 29.51 73.03
C SER A 8 -5.94 29.49 73.03
N LEU A 9 -5.29 30.23 72.12
CA LEU A 9 -4.15 31.12 72.42
C LEU A 9 -3.64 31.87 71.17
N SER A 10 -3.63 33.20 71.30
CA SER A 10 -2.69 34.22 70.80
C SER A 10 -2.21 34.24 69.33
N ASN A 11 -2.53 35.36 68.66
CA ASN A 11 -1.71 36.15 67.74
C ASN A 11 -0.57 35.43 66.98
N ALA A 12 -0.84 35.04 65.74
CA ALA A 12 0.15 35.00 64.68
C ALA A 12 -0.51 35.34 63.33
N THR A 13 -0.03 36.40 62.68
CA THR A 13 -0.40 36.80 61.33
C THR A 13 -0.17 35.63 60.37
N THR A 14 -1.24 34.92 60.02
CA THR A 14 -1.17 33.84 59.04
C THR A 14 -1.23 34.45 57.64
N ILE A 15 -0.07 34.51 56.99
CA ILE A 15 0.00 34.71 55.54
C ILE A 15 -0.64 33.46 54.92
N LEU A 16 -1.84 33.60 54.34
CA LEU A 16 -2.44 32.59 53.47
C LEU A 16 -1.59 32.47 52.20
N ARG A 17 -0.55 31.63 52.25
CA ARG A 17 -0.02 31.02 51.04
C ARG A 17 -1.02 29.94 50.64
N LEU A 18 -1.84 30.25 49.63
CA LEU A 18 -2.48 29.23 48.81
C LEU A 18 -1.36 28.39 48.20
N GLN A 19 -1.00 27.28 48.86
CA GLN A 19 -0.28 26.23 48.16
C GLN A 19 -1.26 25.67 47.15
N PRO A 20 -0.90 25.63 45.85
CA PRO A 20 -1.70 24.86 44.92
C PRO A 20 -1.68 23.43 45.44
N ILE A 21 -2.85 22.91 45.77
CA ILE A 21 -3.04 21.47 45.89
C ILE A 21 -2.77 20.95 44.49
N VAL A 22 -1.52 20.57 44.24
CA VAL A 22 -1.17 19.76 43.08
C VAL A 22 -1.80 18.41 43.37
N TYR A 23 -3.02 18.21 42.87
CA TYR A 23 -3.54 16.87 42.67
C TYR A 23 -2.60 16.22 41.66
N ASN A 24 -1.55 15.57 42.17
CA ASN A 24 -0.75 14.65 41.41
C ASN A 24 -1.65 13.43 41.17
N MET A 25 -2.55 13.53 40.20
CA MET A 25 -3.28 12.38 39.70
C MET A 25 -2.26 11.50 38.98
N THR A 26 -1.56 10.68 39.75
CA THR A 26 -0.76 9.58 39.20
C THR A 26 -1.75 8.67 38.48
N SER A 27 -1.74 8.72 37.15
CA SER A 27 -2.48 7.80 36.29
C SER A 27 -2.26 6.37 36.80
N THR A 28 -3.35 5.64 37.09
CA THR A 28 -3.30 4.24 37.54
C THR A 28 -3.00 3.26 36.41
N VAL A 29 -2.95 3.76 35.16
CA VAL A 29 -2.67 2.97 33.96
C VAL A 29 -1.28 3.31 33.40
N ARG A 30 -0.69 2.35 32.69
CA ARG A 30 0.62 2.49 32.03
C ARG A 30 0.66 3.79 31.23
N GLY A 31 1.60 4.68 31.58
CA GLY A 31 1.94 5.84 30.76
C GLY A 31 2.46 5.35 29.42
N PHE A 32 1.95 5.91 28.33
CA PHE A 32 2.32 5.49 26.97
C PHE A 32 3.15 6.59 26.30
N PRO A 33 4.29 6.25 25.68
CA PRO A 33 5.11 7.20 24.96
C PRO A 33 4.34 7.88 23.81
N THR A 34 4.62 9.14 23.55
CA THR A 34 4.07 9.88 22.40
C THR A 34 5.06 9.89 21.26
N ILE A 35 4.59 10.00 20.01
CA ILE A 35 5.47 10.13 18.85
C ILE A 35 6.19 11.48 18.89
N THR A 36 7.51 11.50 18.82
CA THR A 36 8.34 12.71 18.87
C THR A 36 8.90 13.08 17.51
N THR A 37 9.24 12.08 16.68
CA THR A 37 9.93 12.30 15.40
C THR A 37 9.42 11.36 14.32
N VAL A 38 9.39 11.87 13.10
CA VAL A 38 9.13 11.10 11.87
C VAL A 38 10.29 11.31 10.92
N ARG A 39 10.78 10.22 10.35
CA ARG A 39 11.80 10.26 9.29
C ARG A 39 11.31 9.47 8.10
N SER A 40 11.49 9.99 6.90
CA SER A 40 11.25 9.24 5.66
C SER A 40 12.50 9.11 4.82
N PHE A 41 12.60 7.97 4.16
CA PHE A 41 13.71 7.61 3.32
C PHE A 41 13.17 7.03 2.01
N LEU A 42 13.87 7.26 0.93
CA LEU A 42 13.73 6.45 -0.28
C LEU A 42 14.71 5.31 -0.20
N ILE A 43 14.37 4.19 -0.80
CA ILE A 43 15.26 3.04 -0.86
C ILE A 43 15.94 3.07 -2.24
N GLY A 44 17.23 3.36 -2.23
CA GLY A 44 18.03 3.37 -3.45
C GLY A 44 18.21 1.98 -4.05
N GLY A 45 18.27 1.92 -5.38
CA GLY A 45 18.45 0.68 -6.13
C GLY A 45 17.14 -0.03 -6.49
N LYS A 46 17.24 -1.33 -6.75
CA LYS A 46 16.15 -2.22 -7.18
C LYS A 46 16.10 -3.46 -6.29
N GLY A 47 14.94 -4.13 -6.25
CA GLY A 47 14.73 -5.39 -5.53
C GLY A 47 14.81 -5.26 -4.01
N SER A 48 14.51 -4.07 -3.46
CA SER A 48 14.55 -3.80 -2.02
C SER A 48 13.41 -2.84 -1.64
N GLY A 49 12.67 -3.19 -0.60
CA GLY A 49 11.48 -2.45 -0.14
C GLY A 49 10.16 -2.89 -0.74
N GLY A 50 9.12 -2.06 -0.59
CA GLY A 50 7.72 -2.42 -0.86
C GLY A 50 7.23 -2.27 -2.31
N ASP A 51 8.05 -1.74 -3.23
CA ASP A 51 7.72 -1.73 -4.66
C ASP A 51 8.16 -3.03 -5.32
N TYR A 52 7.23 -3.97 -5.44
CA TYR A 52 7.43 -5.29 -6.05
C TYR A 52 7.95 -5.23 -7.48
N HIS A 53 7.62 -4.17 -8.21
CA HIS A 53 7.89 -4.05 -9.64
C HIS A 53 9.21 -3.32 -9.92
N ASN A 54 9.80 -2.67 -8.92
CA ASN A 54 11.12 -2.05 -9.03
C ASN A 54 12.24 -3.08 -8.86
N VAL A 55 12.33 -4.03 -9.79
CA VAL A 55 13.29 -5.14 -9.81
C VAL A 55 14.27 -5.05 -10.99
N GLU A 56 15.31 -5.90 -10.97
CA GLU A 56 16.29 -5.98 -12.06
C GLU A 56 15.70 -6.53 -13.35
N GLY A 57 16.27 -6.13 -14.49
CA GLY A 57 15.85 -6.61 -15.80
C GLY A 57 16.04 -8.13 -15.93
N GLY A 58 15.13 -8.78 -16.65
CA GLY A 58 15.03 -10.23 -16.79
C GLY A 58 14.14 -10.91 -15.74
N HIS A 59 13.64 -10.19 -14.73
CA HIS A 59 12.70 -10.74 -13.77
C HIS A 59 11.30 -10.89 -14.37
N TRP A 60 10.64 -12.03 -14.12
CA TRP A 60 9.32 -12.33 -14.68
C TRP A 60 8.25 -11.26 -14.39
N LEU A 61 8.31 -10.62 -13.21
CA LEU A 61 7.38 -9.55 -12.79
C LEU A 61 7.32 -8.37 -13.77
N ILE A 62 8.38 -8.14 -14.55
CA ILE A 62 8.46 -6.99 -15.45
C ILE A 62 8.71 -7.35 -16.92
N ASP A 63 9.41 -8.45 -17.22
CA ASP A 63 9.89 -8.75 -18.57
C ASP A 63 9.33 -10.06 -19.18
N SER A 64 8.42 -10.74 -18.48
CA SER A 64 7.62 -11.83 -19.07
C SER A 64 6.38 -11.30 -19.79
N GLU A 65 5.76 -12.13 -20.64
CA GLU A 65 4.47 -11.78 -21.26
C GLU A 65 3.39 -11.72 -20.18
N ILE A 66 2.97 -10.51 -19.81
CA ILE A 66 1.88 -10.22 -18.87
C ILE A 66 0.91 -9.26 -19.54
N SER A 67 -0.37 -9.61 -19.54
CA SER A 67 -1.46 -8.76 -20.00
C SER A 67 -1.67 -7.61 -19.00
N THR A 68 -1.73 -6.38 -19.50
CA THR A 68 -1.88 -5.17 -18.70
C THR A 68 -2.80 -4.16 -19.39
N PRO A 69 -3.31 -3.13 -18.70
CA PRO A 69 -4.06 -2.05 -19.35
C PRO A 69 -3.26 -1.35 -20.47
N CYS A 70 -1.93 -1.34 -20.38
CA CYS A 70 -1.04 -0.73 -21.36
C CYS A 70 -0.70 -1.65 -22.54
N SER A 71 -1.01 -2.95 -22.47
CA SER A 71 -0.68 -3.95 -23.50
C SER A 71 -1.38 -3.70 -24.83
N ARG A 72 -2.40 -2.84 -24.86
CA ARG A 72 -3.06 -2.40 -26.10
C ARG A 72 -2.13 -1.66 -27.06
N TRP A 73 -1.08 -1.02 -26.54
CA TRP A 73 -0.07 -0.33 -27.35
C TRP A 73 1.18 -1.20 -27.49
N GLU A 74 1.57 -1.51 -28.73
CA GLU A 74 2.68 -2.42 -29.03
C GLU A 74 3.98 -2.04 -28.30
N GLN A 75 4.29 -0.74 -28.25
CA GLN A 75 5.50 -0.23 -27.60
C GLN A 75 5.55 -0.47 -26.08
N TYR A 76 4.40 -0.75 -25.44
CA TYR A 76 4.28 -0.94 -24.00
C TYR A 76 4.00 -2.39 -23.59
N ARG A 77 3.86 -3.31 -24.55
CA ARG A 77 3.42 -4.69 -24.28
C ARG A 77 4.52 -5.61 -23.76
N LYS A 78 5.77 -5.38 -24.18
CA LYS A 78 6.88 -6.32 -23.91
C LYS A 78 7.41 -6.28 -22.47
N SER A 79 7.32 -5.14 -21.81
CA SER A 79 7.83 -4.98 -20.44
C SER A 79 6.97 -4.00 -19.67
N ARG A 80 6.68 -4.31 -18.41
CA ARG A 80 5.88 -3.43 -17.54
C ARG A 80 6.63 -2.15 -17.17
N THR A 81 7.98 -2.17 -17.21
CA THR A 81 8.79 -0.97 -16.98
C THR A 81 8.70 0.06 -18.11
N SER A 82 8.34 -0.37 -19.33
CA SER A 82 8.24 0.52 -20.49
C SER A 82 7.15 1.60 -20.35
N TRP A 83 6.12 1.33 -19.54
CA TRP A 83 5.05 2.28 -19.21
C TRP A 83 5.15 2.81 -17.76
N GLY A 84 6.24 2.52 -17.07
CA GLY A 84 6.57 3.13 -15.79
C GLY A 84 5.94 2.47 -14.56
N ILE A 85 5.67 1.16 -14.58
CA ILE A 85 5.17 0.46 -13.39
C ILE A 85 6.02 0.68 -12.13
N ASN A 86 7.34 0.80 -12.33
CA ASN A 86 8.35 0.93 -11.27
C ASN A 86 8.82 2.38 -11.07
N VAL A 87 8.06 3.36 -11.57
CA VAL A 87 8.49 4.78 -11.58
C VAL A 87 8.58 5.38 -10.17
N LEU A 88 7.83 4.82 -9.22
CA LEU A 88 7.75 5.32 -7.85
C LEU A 88 8.94 4.84 -7.01
N GLY A 89 9.27 3.56 -7.09
CA GLY A 89 10.23 2.92 -6.20
C GLY A 89 9.69 2.75 -4.78
N SER A 90 10.56 2.31 -3.89
CA SER A 90 10.21 2.07 -2.49
C SER A 90 10.60 3.24 -1.60
N PHE A 91 9.81 3.49 -0.55
CA PHE A 91 10.15 4.40 0.54
C PHE A 91 10.14 3.63 1.88
N LEU A 92 10.61 4.25 2.97
CA LEU A 92 10.60 3.77 4.36
C LEU A 92 10.28 4.95 5.28
N VAL A 93 9.59 4.73 6.40
CA VAL A 93 9.44 5.67 7.49
C VAL A 93 9.74 5.05 8.84
N GLU A 94 10.33 5.87 9.67
CA GLU A 94 10.55 5.59 11.07
C GLU A 94 9.74 6.57 11.92
N LEU A 95 9.03 6.03 12.90
CA LEU A 95 8.35 6.76 13.96
C LEU A 95 9.09 6.50 15.26
N GLU A 96 9.66 7.55 15.83
CA GLU A 96 10.33 7.49 17.13
C GLU A 96 9.41 8.02 18.22
N ALA A 97 9.26 7.23 19.29
CA ALA A 97 8.50 7.61 20.46
C ALA A 97 9.37 8.29 21.53
N SER A 98 8.73 8.93 22.51
CA SER A 98 9.40 9.71 23.57
C SER A 98 10.29 8.88 24.50
N ASP A 99 10.19 7.55 24.47
CA ASP A 99 11.06 6.62 25.21
C ASP A 99 12.22 6.08 24.36
N GLY A 100 12.35 6.54 23.11
CA GLY A 100 13.38 6.10 22.16
C GLY A 100 13.00 4.87 21.33
N THR A 101 11.82 4.27 21.54
CA THR A 101 11.36 3.14 20.73
C THR A 101 11.07 3.60 19.29
N VAL A 102 11.62 2.87 18.31
CA VAL A 102 11.43 3.17 16.87
C VAL A 102 10.59 2.07 16.21
N GLY A 103 9.36 2.42 15.87
CA GLY A 103 8.56 1.66 14.91
C GLY A 103 8.89 2.10 13.51
N PHE A 104 8.78 1.19 12.55
CA PHE A 104 8.95 1.54 11.15
C PHE A 104 8.04 0.72 10.26
N ALA A 105 7.64 1.38 9.20
CA ALA A 105 7.11 0.87 7.96
C ALA A 105 7.26 2.06 7.00
N THR A 106 7.01 1.96 5.72
CA THR A 106 7.03 3.18 4.89
C THR A 106 6.02 4.31 5.30
N GLY A 107 6.17 5.63 5.05
CA GLY A 107 5.19 6.74 5.40
C GLY A 107 5.09 7.47 6.79
N PHE A 108 4.83 8.81 6.81
CA PHE A 108 4.86 9.88 7.88
C PHE A 108 3.82 10.07 9.07
N GLY A 109 4.21 10.54 10.28
CA GLY A 109 3.31 11.30 11.23
C GLY A 109 3.80 11.58 12.68
N VAL A 110 3.82 12.85 13.19
CA VAL A 110 4.46 13.28 14.48
C VAL A 110 3.45 13.73 15.55
N GLY A 111 3.76 13.56 16.85
CA GLY A 111 3.26 14.43 17.93
C GLY A 111 2.04 13.94 18.72
N VAL A 112 1.65 12.68 18.57
CA VAL A 112 0.39 12.11 19.10
C VAL A 112 0.63 10.79 19.81
N ASP A 113 -0.30 10.38 20.68
CA ASP A 113 -0.31 9.04 21.26
C ASP A 113 -0.49 8.00 20.13
N PRO A 114 0.46 7.07 19.93
CA PRO A 114 0.43 6.12 18.81
C PRO A 114 -0.72 5.11 18.90
N ARG A 115 -1.38 4.97 20.07
CA ARG A 115 -2.57 4.11 20.23
C ARG A 115 -3.80 4.68 19.56
N ASN A 116 -3.80 5.97 19.20
CA ASN A 116 -4.91 6.65 18.55
C ASN A 116 -5.01 6.33 17.05
N THR A 117 -4.81 5.07 16.65
CA THR A 117 -4.74 4.64 15.25
C THR A 117 -5.97 5.05 14.45
N ASN A 118 -7.18 4.86 14.99
CA ASN A 118 -8.42 5.31 14.36
C ASN A 118 -8.46 6.84 14.13
N LEU A 119 -8.05 7.64 15.11
CA LEU A 119 -8.05 9.10 14.98
C LEU A 119 -7.03 9.56 13.94
N ILE A 120 -5.80 9.02 14.01
CA ILE A 120 -4.71 9.37 13.10
C ILE A 120 -5.09 9.00 11.66
N PHE A 121 -5.62 7.80 11.43
CA PHE A 121 -6.14 7.40 10.12
C PHE A 121 -7.20 8.38 9.60
N GLU A 122 -8.24 8.68 10.39
CA GLU A 122 -9.32 9.57 9.95
C GLU A 122 -8.82 10.99 9.66
N GLN A 123 -7.89 11.51 10.47
CA GLN A 123 -7.30 12.82 10.23
C GLN A 123 -6.52 12.86 8.93
N MET A 124 -5.63 11.87 8.68
CA MET A 124 -4.85 11.83 7.44
C MET A 124 -5.74 11.64 6.22
N TYR A 125 -6.69 10.70 6.28
CA TYR A 125 -7.59 10.40 5.16
C TYR A 125 -8.49 11.59 4.83
N ARG A 126 -9.15 12.19 5.83
CA ARG A 126 -10.08 13.31 5.59
C ARG A 126 -9.35 14.59 5.19
N SER A 127 -8.17 14.84 5.76
CA SER A 127 -7.36 16.02 5.40
C SER A 127 -6.76 15.91 3.99
N SER A 128 -6.51 14.69 3.50
CA SER A 128 -6.05 14.44 2.13
C SER A 128 -7.18 14.19 1.12
N MET A 129 -8.43 14.20 1.55
CA MET A 129 -9.59 13.83 0.72
C MET A 129 -9.71 14.64 -0.57
N PHE A 130 -9.28 15.90 -0.57
CA PHE A 130 -9.36 16.79 -1.75
C PHE A 130 -8.39 16.44 -2.88
N TYR A 131 -7.39 15.60 -2.63
CA TYR A 131 -6.42 15.12 -3.63
C TYR A 131 -6.13 13.61 -3.55
N GLY A 132 -6.81 12.88 -2.67
CA GLY A 132 -6.63 11.45 -2.43
C GLY A 132 -7.90 10.63 -2.66
N ARG A 133 -8.41 10.02 -1.59
CA ARG A 133 -9.47 8.99 -1.56
C ARG A 133 -9.07 7.62 -2.11
N LYS A 134 -8.25 7.56 -3.16
CA LYS A 134 -7.69 6.35 -3.78
C LYS A 134 -6.23 6.61 -4.20
N GLY A 135 -5.50 5.56 -4.56
CA GLY A 135 -4.17 5.68 -5.16
C GLY A 135 -3.08 6.16 -4.20
N LEU A 136 -2.08 6.86 -4.75
CA LEU A 136 -0.82 7.19 -4.06
C LEU A 136 -1.00 7.84 -2.66
N PRO A 137 -1.88 8.83 -2.44
CA PRO A 137 -2.04 9.40 -1.09
C PRO A 137 -2.50 8.37 -0.06
N VAL A 138 -3.31 7.39 -0.46
CA VAL A 138 -3.79 6.33 0.44
C VAL A 138 -2.69 5.29 0.69
N ALA A 139 -1.84 5.00 -0.30
CA ALA A 139 -0.64 4.19 -0.07
C ALA A 139 0.29 4.85 0.96
N VAL A 140 0.49 6.18 0.90
CA VAL A 140 1.24 6.91 1.93
C VAL A 140 0.62 6.74 3.32
N ILE A 141 -0.70 6.92 3.45
CA ILE A 141 -1.44 6.70 4.69
C ILE A 141 -1.27 5.28 5.21
N SER A 142 -1.37 4.30 4.31
CA SER A 142 -1.32 2.90 4.66
C SER A 142 -0.05 2.56 5.39
N VAL A 143 1.05 3.05 4.86
CA VAL A 143 2.30 2.63 5.44
C VAL A 143 2.63 3.41 6.72
N ILE A 144 2.15 4.66 6.86
CA ILE A 144 2.13 5.38 8.16
C ILE A 144 1.46 4.52 9.22
N ASP A 145 0.28 4.01 8.89
CA ASP A 145 -0.51 3.19 9.78
C ASP A 145 0.22 1.89 10.15
N LEU A 146 0.88 1.25 9.18
CA LEU A 146 1.74 0.09 9.46
C LEU A 146 2.90 0.45 10.41
N ALA A 147 3.53 1.62 10.25
CA ALA A 147 4.61 2.05 11.14
C ALA A 147 4.10 2.29 12.57
N LEU A 148 2.86 2.79 12.71
CA LEU A 148 2.17 2.93 14.01
C LEU A 148 1.93 1.57 14.65
N TRP A 149 1.44 0.58 13.89
CA TRP A 149 1.21 -0.77 14.41
C TRP A 149 2.51 -1.48 14.80
N ASP A 150 3.59 -1.29 14.04
CA ASP A 150 4.91 -1.79 14.39
C ASP A 150 5.43 -1.15 15.69
N LEU A 151 5.29 0.19 15.83
CA LEU A 151 5.63 0.92 17.05
C LEU A 151 4.83 0.41 18.25
N LEU A 152 3.52 0.18 18.08
CA LEU A 152 2.67 -0.34 19.15
C LEU A 152 3.07 -1.75 19.58
N GLY A 153 3.40 -2.64 18.64
CA GLY A 153 3.89 -3.98 18.95
C GLY A 153 5.23 -3.94 19.68
N LYS A 154 6.16 -3.08 19.26
CA LYS A 154 7.44 -2.89 19.94
C LYS A 154 7.29 -2.32 21.34
N LEU A 155 6.47 -1.28 21.52
CA LEU A 155 6.18 -0.68 22.83
C LEU A 155 5.51 -1.67 23.80
N ARG A 156 4.76 -2.64 23.28
CA ARG A 156 4.11 -3.68 24.07
C ARG A 156 4.92 -4.97 24.19
N GLU A 157 6.03 -5.09 23.47
CA GLU A 157 6.81 -6.33 23.34
C GLU A 157 5.97 -7.51 22.83
N GLU A 158 5.00 -7.22 21.94
CA GLU A 158 4.06 -8.19 21.39
C GLU A 158 4.08 -8.16 19.86
N PRO A 159 3.90 -9.31 19.18
CA PRO A 159 3.70 -9.34 17.74
C PRO A 159 2.34 -8.72 17.37
N VAL A 160 2.27 -8.02 16.24
CA VAL A 160 1.05 -7.29 15.82
C VAL A 160 -0.20 -8.17 15.81
N TYR A 161 -0.11 -9.46 15.44
CA TYR A 161 -1.28 -10.34 15.37
C TYR A 161 -1.96 -10.55 16.75
N ARG A 162 -1.20 -10.45 17.85
CA ARG A 162 -1.74 -10.51 19.22
C ARG A 162 -2.52 -9.25 19.59
N LEU A 163 -2.17 -8.11 18.99
CA LEU A 163 -2.83 -6.83 19.24
C LEU A 163 -4.17 -6.66 18.48
N ILE A 164 -4.45 -7.52 17.50
CA ILE A 164 -5.61 -7.38 16.59
C ILE A 164 -6.58 -8.57 16.63
N GLY A 165 -6.51 -9.40 17.67
CA GLY A 165 -7.43 -10.52 17.89
C GLY A 165 -6.78 -11.84 18.30
N GLY A 166 -5.45 -11.93 18.24
CA GLY A 166 -4.74 -13.18 18.48
C GLY A 166 -4.68 -14.06 17.23
N ALA A 167 -4.28 -15.32 17.37
CA ALA A 167 -4.26 -16.28 16.27
C ALA A 167 -5.61 -17.02 16.20
N THR A 168 -6.27 -16.97 15.05
CA THR A 168 -7.47 -17.79 14.74
C THR A 168 -7.08 -19.17 14.19
N LYS A 169 -5.83 -19.31 13.78
CA LYS A 169 -5.20 -20.50 13.21
C LYS A 169 -3.72 -20.50 13.61
N GLU A 170 -3.15 -21.66 13.89
CA GLU A 170 -1.73 -21.79 14.28
C GLU A 170 -0.79 -21.92 13.06
N ARG A 171 -1.36 -22.26 11.90
CA ARG A 171 -0.67 -22.43 10.62
C ARG A 171 -1.32 -21.53 9.57
N LEU A 172 -0.50 -20.87 8.78
CA LEU A 172 -0.87 -20.04 7.65
C LEU A 172 -0.41 -20.73 6.37
N ASP A 173 -1.35 -21.26 5.59
CA ASP A 173 -1.07 -21.92 4.32
C ASP A 173 -1.03 -20.91 3.17
N PHE A 174 -0.12 -21.13 2.21
CA PHE A 174 0.12 -20.21 1.11
C PHE A 174 -0.17 -20.85 -0.25
N TYR A 175 -0.71 -20.05 -1.16
CA TYR A 175 -0.55 -20.29 -2.60
C TYR A 175 0.57 -19.40 -3.15
N CYS A 176 1.16 -19.81 -4.27
CA CYS A 176 2.27 -19.07 -4.89
C CYS A 176 1.85 -18.41 -6.20
N THR A 177 2.12 -17.12 -6.34
CA THR A 177 1.88 -16.37 -7.58
C THR A 177 3.17 -16.26 -8.38
N GLY A 178 3.18 -16.80 -9.59
CA GLY A 178 4.36 -16.83 -10.45
C GLY A 178 4.16 -17.65 -11.72
N PRO A 179 5.16 -17.66 -12.63
CA PRO A 179 5.05 -18.32 -13.93
C PRO A 179 5.20 -19.85 -13.87
N GLU A 180 5.68 -20.41 -12.75
CA GLU A 180 6.14 -21.80 -12.64
C GLU A 180 5.32 -22.58 -11.59
N PRO A 181 4.09 -23.01 -11.91
CA PRO A 181 3.20 -23.65 -10.95
C PRO A 181 3.69 -25.04 -10.50
N VAL A 182 4.54 -25.72 -11.28
CA VAL A 182 5.20 -26.98 -10.87
C VAL A 182 6.16 -26.72 -9.71
N ALA A 183 6.95 -25.66 -9.77
CA ALA A 183 7.86 -25.30 -8.68
C ALA A 183 7.07 -24.96 -7.40
N ALA A 184 5.95 -24.25 -7.53
CA ALA A 184 5.04 -23.99 -6.40
C ALA A 184 4.52 -25.27 -5.76
N GLN A 185 4.07 -26.23 -6.58
CA GLN A 185 3.60 -27.54 -6.11
C GLN A 185 4.70 -28.32 -5.38
N GLU A 186 5.92 -28.37 -5.94
CA GLU A 186 7.08 -29.06 -5.36
C GLU A 186 7.54 -28.42 -4.04
N MET A 187 7.41 -27.10 -3.90
CA MET A 187 7.73 -26.36 -2.66
C MET A 187 6.65 -26.48 -1.57
N GLY A 188 5.52 -27.15 -1.86
CA GLY A 188 4.46 -27.42 -0.88
C GLY A 188 3.40 -26.33 -0.74
N PHE A 189 3.36 -25.35 -1.65
CA PHE A 189 2.23 -24.42 -1.74
C PHE A 189 0.97 -25.18 -2.13
N TRP A 190 -0.20 -24.78 -1.61
CA TRP A 190 -1.43 -25.53 -1.86
C TRP A 190 -2.02 -25.30 -3.25
N GLY A 191 -1.60 -24.24 -3.94
CA GLY A 191 -2.03 -23.87 -5.29
C GLY A 191 -1.07 -22.86 -5.93
N ALA A 192 -1.29 -22.55 -7.21
CA ALA A 192 -0.51 -21.55 -7.93
C ALA A 192 -1.36 -20.60 -8.77
N LYS A 193 -1.03 -19.30 -8.74
CA LYS A 193 -1.64 -18.27 -9.58
C LYS A 193 -0.66 -17.85 -10.68
N VAL A 194 -1.07 -18.01 -11.95
CA VAL A 194 -0.23 -17.68 -13.11
C VAL A 194 -0.71 -16.38 -13.78
N PRO A 195 0.21 -15.51 -14.25
CA PRO A 195 -0.16 -14.29 -14.95
C PRO A 195 -0.65 -14.59 -16.38
N LEU A 196 -1.76 -13.97 -16.77
CA LEU A 196 -2.32 -14.11 -18.11
C LEU A 196 -1.42 -13.36 -19.13
N PRO A 197 -0.96 -14.00 -20.21
CA PRO A 197 0.04 -13.38 -21.08
C PRO A 197 -0.50 -12.38 -22.12
N PHE A 198 -1.72 -12.58 -22.64
CA PHE A 198 -2.22 -11.80 -23.79
C PHE A 198 -3.50 -11.01 -23.49
N CYS A 199 -3.58 -9.78 -24.02
CA CYS A 199 -4.70 -8.85 -23.78
C CYS A 199 -5.79 -8.93 -24.86
N PRO A 200 -6.96 -8.26 -24.66
CA PRO A 200 -8.06 -8.28 -25.62
C PRO A 200 -7.70 -7.76 -27.01
N GLU A 201 -6.84 -6.74 -27.12
CA GLU A 201 -6.39 -6.18 -28.40
C GLU A 201 -5.58 -7.16 -29.27
N GLN A 202 -5.12 -8.27 -28.71
CA GLN A 202 -4.49 -9.37 -29.47
C GLN A 202 -5.53 -10.36 -30.05
N GLY A 203 -6.82 -10.08 -29.84
CA GLY A 203 -7.94 -10.75 -30.46
C GLY A 203 -8.04 -12.25 -30.17
N LEU A 204 -8.73 -12.98 -31.05
CA LEU A 204 -8.92 -14.42 -30.92
C LEU A 204 -7.60 -15.21 -30.99
N ALA A 205 -6.57 -14.66 -31.64
CA ALA A 205 -5.25 -15.27 -31.66
C ALA A 205 -4.59 -15.23 -30.27
N GLY A 206 -4.61 -14.08 -29.60
CA GLY A 206 -4.18 -13.95 -28.21
C GLY A 206 -4.98 -14.84 -27.26
N MET A 207 -6.31 -14.90 -27.43
CA MET A 207 -7.17 -15.78 -26.63
C MET A 207 -6.81 -17.26 -26.77
N ARG A 208 -6.59 -17.77 -27.99
CA ARG A 208 -6.15 -19.16 -28.19
C ARG A 208 -4.82 -19.45 -27.53
N LYS A 209 -3.89 -18.49 -27.54
CA LYS A 209 -2.60 -18.63 -26.85
C LYS A 209 -2.76 -18.62 -25.33
N ASN A 210 -3.63 -17.76 -24.78
CA ASN A 210 -3.97 -17.78 -23.35
C ASN A 210 -4.53 -19.15 -22.93
N VAL A 211 -5.49 -19.69 -23.68
CA VAL A 211 -6.09 -21.00 -23.38
C VAL A 211 -5.04 -22.11 -23.44
N GLU A 212 -4.15 -22.09 -24.43
CA GLU A 212 -3.08 -23.10 -24.52
C GLU A 212 -2.04 -22.94 -23.40
N TYR A 213 -1.68 -21.71 -23.02
CA TYR A 213 -0.83 -21.42 -21.86
C TYR A 213 -1.39 -22.02 -20.57
N LEU A 214 -2.68 -21.80 -20.30
CA LEU A 214 -3.36 -22.38 -19.14
C LEU A 214 -3.43 -23.92 -19.23
N ARG A 215 -3.69 -24.45 -20.44
CA ARG A 215 -3.73 -25.90 -20.67
C ARG A 215 -2.39 -26.56 -20.43
N SER A 216 -1.27 -25.94 -20.84
CA SER A 216 0.06 -26.48 -20.58
C SER A 216 0.34 -26.54 -19.08
N HIS A 217 -0.03 -25.50 -18.33
CA HIS A 217 0.12 -25.49 -16.86
C HIS A 217 -0.72 -26.56 -16.19
N ARG A 218 -2.01 -26.68 -16.54
CA ARG A 218 -2.90 -27.73 -16.04
C ARG A 218 -2.35 -29.13 -16.33
N ARG A 219 -1.79 -29.38 -17.52
CA ARG A 219 -1.14 -30.67 -17.83
C ARG A 219 0.10 -30.94 -16.97
N ALA A 220 0.87 -29.90 -16.67
CA ALA A 220 2.12 -30.02 -15.92
C ALA A 220 1.90 -30.35 -14.43
N VAL A 221 0.91 -29.73 -13.78
CA VAL A 221 0.64 -29.93 -12.35
C VAL A 221 -0.36 -31.05 -12.03
N GLY A 222 -0.99 -31.61 -13.07
CA GLY A 222 -2.05 -32.62 -12.94
C GLY A 222 -3.45 -32.03 -12.72
N PRO A 223 -4.48 -32.89 -12.61
CA PRO A 223 -5.88 -32.46 -12.60
C PRO A 223 -6.31 -31.77 -11.29
N ASP A 224 -5.68 -32.08 -10.17
CA ASP A 224 -6.17 -31.72 -8.84
C ASP A 224 -5.50 -30.48 -8.23
N PHE A 225 -4.29 -30.12 -8.68
CA PHE A 225 -3.58 -28.97 -8.13
C PHE A 225 -4.29 -27.67 -8.51
N PRO A 226 -4.69 -26.81 -7.56
CA PRO A 226 -5.38 -25.56 -7.87
C PRO A 226 -4.53 -24.62 -8.74
N ILE A 227 -5.12 -24.16 -9.84
CA ILE A 227 -4.56 -23.14 -10.73
C ILE A 227 -5.50 -21.95 -10.75
N MET A 228 -4.94 -20.78 -10.51
CA MET A 228 -5.62 -19.49 -10.55
C MET A 228 -5.01 -18.65 -11.66
N VAL A 229 -5.77 -17.67 -12.16
CA VAL A 229 -5.32 -16.82 -13.30
C VAL A 229 -5.41 -15.36 -12.92
N ASP A 230 -4.26 -14.68 -12.90
CA ASP A 230 -4.15 -13.25 -12.68
C ASP A 230 -4.24 -12.50 -14.01
N CYS A 231 -5.16 -11.54 -14.12
CA CYS A 231 -5.40 -10.78 -15.34
C CYS A 231 -4.93 -9.32 -15.25
N TYR A 232 -4.42 -8.88 -14.11
CA TYR A 232 -3.92 -7.52 -13.85
C TYR A 232 -4.73 -6.41 -14.54
N MET A 233 -6.02 -6.31 -14.20
CA MET A 233 -6.98 -5.29 -14.65
C MET A 233 -7.05 -5.06 -16.17
N SER A 234 -6.65 -6.05 -16.98
CA SER A 234 -6.37 -5.85 -18.41
C SER A 234 -7.50 -6.20 -19.36
N LEU A 235 -8.54 -6.90 -18.88
CA LEU A 235 -9.60 -7.43 -19.74
C LEU A 235 -10.85 -6.52 -19.72
N ASN A 236 -11.86 -6.97 -20.45
CA ASN A 236 -13.19 -6.38 -20.48
C ASN A 236 -14.23 -7.50 -20.39
N VAL A 237 -15.46 -7.14 -20.03
CA VAL A 237 -16.56 -8.09 -19.81
C VAL A 237 -16.73 -9.10 -20.96
N PRO A 238 -16.87 -8.69 -22.24
CA PRO A 238 -17.02 -9.66 -23.34
C PRO A 238 -15.84 -10.62 -23.50
N TYR A 239 -14.60 -10.13 -23.39
CA TYR A 239 -13.41 -10.96 -23.54
C TYR A 239 -13.27 -11.96 -22.40
N THR A 240 -13.50 -11.53 -21.16
CA THR A 240 -13.47 -12.42 -19.98
C THR A 240 -14.50 -13.53 -20.11
N ILE A 241 -15.74 -13.22 -20.51
CA ILE A 241 -16.78 -14.24 -20.71
C ILE A 241 -16.34 -15.31 -21.72
N GLN A 242 -15.77 -14.89 -22.86
CA GLN A 242 -15.30 -15.82 -23.90
C GLN A 242 -14.09 -16.64 -23.45
N LEU A 243 -13.14 -16.01 -22.74
CA LEU A 243 -11.94 -16.68 -22.25
C LEU A 243 -12.29 -17.75 -21.20
N VAL A 244 -13.16 -17.42 -20.24
CA VAL A 244 -13.63 -18.36 -19.21
C VAL A 244 -14.36 -19.55 -19.85
N GLU A 245 -15.24 -19.30 -20.82
CA GLU A 245 -15.93 -20.37 -21.54
C GLU A 245 -14.95 -21.28 -22.31
N ALA A 246 -13.94 -20.69 -22.94
CA ALA A 246 -12.93 -21.44 -23.70
C ALA A 246 -11.95 -22.23 -22.83
N ALA A 247 -11.85 -21.92 -21.53
CA ALA A 247 -10.98 -22.56 -20.55
C ALA A 247 -11.75 -23.43 -19.54
N LYS A 248 -13.05 -23.67 -19.74
CA LYS A 248 -13.91 -24.39 -18.78
C LYS A 248 -13.45 -25.83 -18.49
N ASP A 249 -12.76 -26.47 -19.43
CA ASP A 249 -12.20 -27.82 -19.27
C ASP A 249 -10.97 -27.86 -18.36
N LEU A 250 -10.40 -26.71 -18.01
CA LEU A 250 -9.15 -26.61 -17.27
C LEU A 250 -9.34 -26.54 -15.75
N ASN A 251 -10.59 -26.47 -15.25
CA ASN A 251 -10.93 -26.36 -13.83
C ASN A 251 -10.08 -25.28 -13.12
N ILE A 252 -10.18 -24.05 -13.62
CA ILE A 252 -9.52 -22.89 -13.01
C ILE A 252 -10.22 -22.55 -11.69
N GLN A 253 -9.45 -22.42 -10.62
CA GLN A 253 -9.96 -22.22 -9.25
C GLN A 253 -10.59 -20.84 -9.07
N TRP A 254 -9.96 -19.79 -9.61
CA TRP A 254 -10.55 -18.45 -9.75
C TRP A 254 -9.87 -17.63 -10.85
N TRP A 255 -10.57 -16.59 -11.29
CA TRP A 255 -10.05 -15.56 -12.19
C TRP A 255 -9.94 -14.23 -11.44
N GLU A 256 -8.73 -13.69 -11.41
CA GLU A 256 -8.38 -12.54 -10.59
C GLU A 256 -8.20 -11.29 -11.43
N GLU A 257 -8.75 -10.19 -10.90
CA GLU A 257 -8.63 -8.84 -11.42
C GLU A 257 -8.82 -8.78 -12.95
N CYS A 258 -9.86 -9.45 -13.44
CA CYS A 258 -10.19 -9.47 -14.87
C CYS A 258 -10.43 -8.06 -15.43
N LEU A 259 -11.14 -7.23 -14.68
CA LEU A 259 -11.60 -5.92 -15.13
C LEU A 259 -10.80 -4.80 -14.48
N SER A 260 -10.85 -3.62 -15.09
CA SER A 260 -10.39 -2.38 -14.46
C SER A 260 -11.06 -2.19 -13.08
N PRO A 261 -10.34 -1.66 -12.06
CA PRO A 261 -10.94 -1.30 -10.78
C PRO A 261 -12.09 -0.30 -10.90
N ASP A 262 -12.14 0.46 -12.00
CA ASP A 262 -13.22 1.40 -12.30
C ASP A 262 -14.51 0.72 -12.82
N ASP A 263 -14.46 -0.55 -13.21
CA ASP A 263 -15.62 -1.32 -13.73
C ASP A 263 -15.92 -2.56 -12.87
N THR A 264 -15.97 -2.37 -11.54
CA THR A 264 -16.36 -3.45 -10.63
C THR A 264 -17.84 -3.84 -10.77
N ASP A 265 -18.69 -2.94 -11.30
CA ASP A 265 -20.07 -3.25 -11.68
C ASP A 265 -20.14 -4.32 -12.79
N GLY A 266 -19.11 -4.40 -13.64
CA GLY A 266 -18.96 -5.42 -14.67
C GLY A 266 -18.97 -6.86 -14.16
N PHE A 267 -18.55 -7.12 -12.91
CA PHE A 267 -18.60 -8.46 -12.31
C PHE A 267 -20.01 -9.04 -12.20
N ALA A 268 -21.06 -8.20 -12.12
CA ALA A 268 -22.44 -8.67 -12.18
C ALA A 268 -22.77 -9.32 -13.53
N GLN A 269 -22.15 -8.84 -14.62
CA GLN A 269 -22.30 -9.44 -15.95
C GLN A 269 -21.50 -10.74 -16.07
N LEU A 270 -20.30 -10.78 -15.48
CA LEU A 270 -19.47 -11.99 -15.43
C LEU A 270 -20.17 -13.12 -14.67
N LYS A 271 -20.70 -12.83 -13.47
CA LYS A 271 -21.47 -13.79 -12.67
C LYS A 271 -22.77 -14.22 -13.36
N ARG A 272 -23.42 -13.36 -14.15
CA ARG A 272 -24.59 -13.76 -14.94
C ARG A 272 -24.24 -14.77 -16.03
N ALA A 273 -23.08 -14.61 -16.68
CA ALA A 273 -22.62 -15.54 -17.71
C ALA A 273 -22.05 -16.84 -17.12
N HIS A 274 -21.31 -16.73 -16.01
CA HIS A 274 -20.56 -17.82 -15.38
C HIS A 274 -20.84 -17.87 -13.86
N PRO A 275 -22.07 -18.22 -13.43
CA PRO A 275 -22.48 -18.13 -12.03
C PRO A 275 -21.76 -19.12 -11.10
N THR A 276 -21.16 -20.17 -11.65
CA THR A 276 -20.43 -21.21 -10.91
C THR A 276 -18.92 -20.99 -10.90
N VAL A 277 -18.43 -19.92 -11.53
CA VAL A 277 -16.99 -19.59 -11.60
C VAL A 277 -16.67 -18.56 -10.53
N ASN A 278 -15.51 -18.73 -9.88
CA ASN A 278 -15.03 -17.79 -8.89
C ASN A 278 -14.31 -16.61 -9.55
N PHE A 279 -14.65 -15.40 -9.13
CA PHE A 279 -14.02 -14.15 -9.53
C PHE A 279 -13.57 -13.36 -8.31
N THR A 280 -12.38 -12.78 -8.39
CA THR A 280 -11.73 -12.07 -7.30
C THR A 280 -11.12 -10.75 -7.80
N THR A 281 -10.98 -9.76 -6.92
CA THR A 281 -10.34 -8.47 -7.21
C THR A 281 -10.11 -7.70 -5.91
N GLY A 282 -9.42 -6.57 -5.99
CA GLY A 282 -9.37 -5.58 -4.91
C GLY A 282 -8.00 -5.03 -4.59
N GLU A 283 -6.92 -5.53 -5.20
CA GLU A 283 -5.56 -5.04 -4.91
C GLU A 283 -5.44 -3.54 -5.24
N HIS A 284 -6.04 -3.09 -6.35
CA HIS A 284 -6.13 -1.68 -6.74
C HIS A 284 -7.40 -0.97 -6.22
N GLU A 285 -8.01 -1.46 -5.14
CA GLU A 285 -9.12 -0.78 -4.46
C GLU A 285 -8.71 -0.28 -3.07
N TYR A 286 -9.34 0.81 -2.62
CA TYR A 286 -8.93 1.60 -1.48
C TYR A 286 -10.09 1.90 -0.56
N THR A 287 -9.79 1.87 0.74
CA THR A 287 -10.66 2.24 1.86
C THR A 287 -11.90 1.38 2.04
N ARG A 288 -12.48 1.42 3.24
CA ARG A 288 -13.78 0.78 3.52
C ARG A 288 -14.90 1.25 2.59
N TYR A 289 -14.78 2.44 2.01
CA TYR A 289 -15.79 2.99 1.10
C TYR A 289 -15.74 2.33 -0.28
N GLY A 290 -14.54 2.07 -0.81
CA GLY A 290 -14.37 1.32 -2.06
C GLY A 290 -14.80 -0.13 -1.89
N PHE A 291 -14.23 -0.82 -0.90
CA PHE A 291 -14.54 -2.22 -0.64
C PHE A 291 -16.01 -2.50 -0.29
N ARG A 292 -16.73 -1.52 0.27
CA ARG A 292 -18.18 -1.65 0.49
C ARG A 292 -18.93 -2.04 -0.79
N SER A 293 -18.59 -1.45 -1.93
CA SER A 293 -19.26 -1.74 -3.21
C SER A 293 -18.96 -3.17 -3.69
N LEU A 294 -17.71 -3.62 -3.53
CA LEU A 294 -17.30 -4.98 -3.86
C LEU A 294 -18.04 -6.02 -3.00
N ILE A 295 -18.19 -5.75 -1.70
CA ILE A 295 -18.84 -6.64 -0.73
C ILE A 295 -20.36 -6.68 -0.94
N ALA A 296 -21.01 -5.52 -1.05
CA ALA A 296 -22.46 -5.41 -1.02
C ALA A 296 -23.17 -6.16 -2.16
N SER A 297 -22.50 -6.28 -3.32
CA SER A 297 -23.08 -6.96 -4.49
C SER A 297 -22.94 -8.49 -4.44
N ARG A 298 -22.01 -9.03 -3.62
CA ARG A 298 -21.66 -10.46 -3.55
C ARG A 298 -21.37 -11.11 -4.91
N ASN A 299 -20.90 -10.31 -5.87
CA ASN A 299 -20.48 -10.82 -7.19
C ASN A 299 -19.01 -11.26 -7.22
N LEU A 300 -18.31 -11.10 -6.10
CA LEU A 300 -16.91 -11.49 -5.90
C LEU A 300 -16.86 -12.52 -4.78
N ASP A 301 -16.15 -13.62 -5.00
CA ASP A 301 -16.06 -14.74 -4.06
C ASP A 301 -14.99 -14.52 -3.00
N MET A 302 -14.10 -13.56 -3.23
CA MET A 302 -13.01 -13.15 -2.35
C MET A 302 -12.57 -11.74 -2.72
N ILE A 303 -12.20 -10.93 -1.73
CA ILE A 303 -11.59 -9.61 -1.94
C ILE A 303 -10.12 -9.59 -1.52
N GLN A 304 -9.30 -8.85 -2.25
CA GLN A 304 -7.84 -8.96 -2.18
C GLN A 304 -7.12 -7.62 -1.97
N PRO A 305 -7.43 -6.87 -0.90
CA PRO A 305 -6.74 -5.60 -0.63
C PRO A 305 -5.23 -5.78 -0.43
N ASP A 306 -4.41 -4.88 -0.95
CA ASP A 306 -3.02 -4.75 -0.49
C ASP A 306 -2.96 -3.87 0.76
N VAL A 307 -2.38 -4.38 1.86
CA VAL A 307 -2.34 -3.68 3.16
C VAL A 307 -1.47 -2.41 3.14
N MET A 308 -0.48 -2.34 2.25
CA MET A 308 0.36 -1.16 2.04
C MET A 308 -0.30 -0.13 1.12
N TRP A 309 -1.44 -0.45 0.49
CA TRP A 309 -2.11 0.45 -0.46
C TRP A 309 -3.49 0.92 -0.01
N LEU A 310 -4.34 0.05 0.54
CA LEU A 310 -5.77 0.36 0.73
C LEU A 310 -6.09 1.43 1.77
N GLY A 311 -5.17 1.68 2.71
CA GLY A 311 -5.38 2.51 3.89
C GLY A 311 -4.68 2.01 5.17
N GLY A 312 -3.95 0.89 5.11
CA GLY A 312 -3.22 0.33 6.25
C GLY A 312 -4.03 -0.70 7.04
N LEU A 313 -3.43 -1.24 8.09
CA LEU A 313 -4.03 -2.29 8.92
C LEU A 313 -5.28 -1.80 9.66
N SER A 314 -5.29 -0.55 10.14
CA SER A 314 -6.45 0.05 10.82
C SER A 314 -7.69 0.11 9.93
N GLU A 315 -7.51 0.34 8.62
CA GLU A 315 -8.60 0.36 7.65
C GLU A 315 -8.92 -1.05 7.15
N LEU A 316 -7.92 -1.91 6.97
CA LEU A 316 -8.10 -3.32 6.61
C LEU A 316 -8.94 -4.08 7.63
N LEU A 317 -8.76 -3.84 8.94
CA LEU A 317 -9.60 -4.44 9.97
C LEU A 317 -11.09 -4.09 9.79
N LYS A 318 -11.40 -2.86 9.33
CA LYS A 318 -12.78 -2.42 9.05
C LYS A 318 -13.34 -3.06 7.78
N VAL A 319 -12.52 -3.17 6.73
CA VAL A 319 -12.87 -3.89 5.50
C VAL A 319 -13.17 -5.36 5.82
N SER A 320 -12.29 -6.00 6.60
CA SER A 320 -12.43 -7.39 7.03
C SER A 320 -13.71 -7.62 7.81
N ALA A 321 -14.00 -6.77 8.80
CA ALA A 321 -15.22 -6.86 9.59
C ALA A 321 -16.48 -6.72 8.72
N MET A 322 -16.45 -5.84 7.71
CA MET A 322 -17.56 -5.70 6.76
C MET A 322 -17.74 -6.93 5.88
N ALA A 323 -16.64 -7.49 5.35
CA ALA A 323 -16.67 -8.70 4.53
C ALA A 323 -17.13 -9.93 5.34
N ALA A 324 -16.69 -10.04 6.60
CA ALA A 324 -17.07 -11.11 7.52
C ALA A 324 -18.58 -11.16 7.78
N ALA A 325 -19.26 -10.01 7.80
CA ALA A 325 -20.72 -9.95 7.93
C ALA A 325 -21.48 -10.55 6.73
N TYR A 326 -20.79 -10.83 5.62
CA TYR A 326 -21.32 -11.45 4.41
C TYR A 326 -20.69 -12.83 4.13
N ASP A 327 -19.89 -13.34 5.08
CA ASP A 327 -19.06 -14.54 4.93
C ASP A 327 -18.11 -14.50 3.71
N ILE A 328 -17.68 -13.30 3.31
CA ILE A 328 -16.76 -13.12 2.18
C ILE A 328 -15.31 -13.22 2.71
N PRO A 329 -14.49 -14.13 2.16
CA PRO A 329 -13.07 -14.22 2.47
C PRO A 329 -12.30 -12.96 2.08
N VAL A 330 -11.33 -12.59 2.93
CA VAL A 330 -10.34 -11.55 2.67
C VAL A 330 -8.96 -12.20 2.61
N VAL A 331 -8.36 -12.19 1.42
CA VAL A 331 -7.02 -12.72 1.19
C VAL A 331 -6.18 -11.60 0.59
N PRO A 332 -5.44 -10.85 1.43
CA PRO A 332 -4.67 -9.71 0.97
C PRO A 332 -3.70 -10.08 -0.16
N HIS A 333 -3.52 -9.15 -1.11
CA HIS A 333 -2.41 -9.20 -2.06
C HIS A 333 -1.07 -9.28 -1.29
N ALA A 334 -0.09 -10.00 -1.83
CA ALA A 334 1.12 -10.43 -1.12
C ALA A 334 1.97 -9.28 -0.50
N SER A 335 1.70 -8.90 0.74
CA SER A 335 2.40 -7.82 1.44
C SER A 335 3.30 -8.28 2.58
N GLY A 336 3.91 -9.46 2.47
CA GLY A 336 4.86 -9.96 3.47
C GLY A 336 4.27 -10.03 4.90
N PRO A 337 5.11 -9.87 5.94
CA PRO A 337 4.66 -9.87 7.34
C PRO A 337 3.50 -8.93 7.66
N TYR A 338 3.32 -7.83 6.93
CA TYR A 338 2.17 -6.93 7.12
C TYR A 338 0.84 -7.66 6.89
N SER A 339 0.78 -8.49 5.84
CA SER A 339 -0.37 -9.36 5.56
C SER A 339 -0.42 -10.61 6.45
N TYR A 340 0.73 -11.21 6.79
CA TYR A 340 0.76 -12.46 7.56
C TYR A 340 0.15 -12.29 8.95
N HIS A 341 0.51 -11.21 9.65
CA HIS A 341 -0.04 -10.88 10.97
C HIS A 341 -1.55 -10.63 10.91
N PHE A 342 -2.06 -10.07 9.81
CA PHE A 342 -3.49 -9.90 9.59
C PHE A 342 -4.18 -11.26 9.35
N VAL A 343 -3.76 -12.03 8.34
CA VAL A 343 -4.48 -13.26 7.92
C VAL A 343 -4.53 -14.31 9.02
N ILE A 344 -3.48 -14.44 9.83
CA ILE A 344 -3.49 -15.39 10.96
C ILE A 344 -4.53 -15.01 12.03
N SER A 345 -4.94 -13.74 12.10
CA SER A 345 -5.79 -13.19 13.16
C SER A 345 -7.28 -13.07 12.84
N GLN A 346 -7.67 -13.16 11.56
CA GLN A 346 -9.05 -12.88 11.16
C GLN A 346 -9.86 -14.16 10.90
N PRO A 347 -11.17 -14.16 11.24
CA PRO A 347 -12.04 -15.33 11.08
C PRO A 347 -12.35 -15.65 9.61
N ASN A 348 -12.29 -14.66 8.73
CA ASN A 348 -12.59 -14.77 7.30
C ASN A 348 -11.35 -14.61 6.42
N ALA A 349 -10.15 -14.88 6.92
CA ALA A 349 -8.91 -14.87 6.14
C ALA A 349 -8.31 -16.28 6.11
N PRO A 350 -8.68 -17.13 5.13
CA PRO A 350 -8.44 -18.57 5.19
C PRO A 350 -6.99 -18.98 4.89
N PHE A 351 -6.32 -18.27 3.98
CA PHE A 351 -4.96 -18.55 3.50
C PHE A 351 -4.30 -17.25 3.03
N GLN A 352 -3.03 -17.33 2.63
CA GLN A 352 -2.23 -16.18 2.23
C GLN A 352 -1.65 -16.34 0.81
N GLU A 353 -1.45 -15.22 0.13
CA GLU A 353 -0.66 -15.17 -1.10
C GLU A 353 0.85 -15.02 -0.81
N TYR A 354 1.67 -15.72 -1.59
CA TYR A 354 3.09 -15.41 -1.72
C TYR A 354 3.43 -15.10 -3.18
N LEU A 355 4.00 -13.93 -3.43
CA LEU A 355 4.46 -13.54 -4.76
C LEU A 355 5.88 -14.06 -4.99
N ALA A 356 6.05 -14.97 -5.95
CA ALA A 356 7.35 -15.54 -6.30
C ALA A 356 8.29 -14.43 -6.77
N ASN A 357 9.25 -14.09 -5.94
CA ASN A 357 10.19 -12.99 -6.16
C ASN A 357 11.59 -13.48 -6.55
N SER A 358 11.74 -14.76 -6.85
CA SER A 358 12.88 -15.21 -7.64
C SER A 358 12.67 -14.79 -9.10
N PRO A 359 13.73 -14.38 -9.83
CA PRO A 359 13.61 -13.91 -11.20
C PRO A 359 12.90 -14.87 -12.15
N ASP A 360 13.09 -16.17 -11.94
CA ASP A 360 12.51 -17.28 -12.71
C ASP A 360 11.21 -17.86 -12.12
N GLY A 361 10.78 -17.41 -10.93
CA GLY A 361 9.61 -17.94 -10.22
C GLY A 361 9.77 -19.35 -9.63
N LYS A 362 11.00 -19.90 -9.56
CA LYS A 362 11.27 -21.29 -9.11
C LYS A 362 11.73 -21.43 -7.66
N SER A 363 11.89 -20.34 -6.94
CA SER A 363 12.32 -20.34 -5.53
C SER A 363 11.65 -19.21 -4.75
N VAL A 364 11.70 -19.32 -3.42
CA VAL A 364 11.17 -18.32 -2.50
C VAL A 364 12.29 -17.44 -1.96
N LEU A 365 12.16 -16.11 -2.07
CA LEU A 365 13.10 -15.12 -1.55
C LEU A 365 12.37 -14.11 -0.64
N PRO A 366 13.04 -13.28 0.18
CA PRO A 366 12.34 -12.26 0.98
C PRO A 366 11.55 -11.28 0.11
N VAL A 367 10.24 -11.09 0.36
CA VAL A 367 9.35 -10.19 -0.41
C VAL A 367 9.95 -8.78 -0.50
N PHE A 368 10.57 -8.31 0.58
CA PHE A 368 11.19 -6.98 0.65
C PHE A 368 12.69 -6.97 0.35
N GLY A 369 13.20 -8.06 -0.25
CA GLY A 369 14.59 -8.23 -0.66
C GLY A 369 15.56 -8.14 0.51
N ASP A 370 16.61 -7.34 0.34
CA ASP A 370 17.67 -7.20 1.35
C ASP A 370 17.43 -6.08 2.37
N LEU A 371 16.24 -5.46 2.37
CA LEU A 371 15.88 -4.40 3.31
C LEU A 371 15.87 -4.91 4.76
N PHE A 372 15.44 -6.15 4.97
CA PHE A 372 15.34 -6.78 6.29
C PHE A 372 16.20 -8.05 6.35
N ILE A 373 16.73 -8.36 7.53
CA ILE A 373 17.62 -9.52 7.73
C ILE A 373 16.89 -10.80 8.14
N ASN A 374 15.60 -10.70 8.45
CA ASN A 374 14.88 -11.74 9.17
C ASN A 374 13.41 -11.86 8.75
N GLU A 375 13.10 -11.53 7.50
CA GLU A 375 11.76 -11.75 6.96
C GLU A 375 11.42 -13.25 6.99
N PRO A 376 10.28 -13.67 7.57
CA PRO A 376 9.84 -15.06 7.52
C PRO A 376 9.34 -15.41 6.10
N ILE A 377 9.80 -16.54 5.57
CA ILE A 377 9.54 -16.97 4.19
C ILE A 377 8.90 -18.37 4.20
N PRO A 378 7.82 -18.60 3.43
CA PRO A 378 7.13 -19.89 3.36
C PRO A 378 7.87 -20.91 2.47
N ILE A 379 9.09 -21.31 2.82
CA ILE A 379 9.91 -22.28 2.06
C ILE A 379 9.19 -23.63 1.86
N LYS A 380 8.27 -23.96 2.76
CA LYS A 380 7.47 -25.20 2.74
C LYS A 380 6.00 -24.95 2.36
N GLY A 381 5.69 -23.80 1.76
CA GLY A 381 4.32 -23.39 1.43
C GLY A 381 3.45 -22.99 2.65
N PHE A 382 4.03 -22.88 3.84
CA PHE A 382 3.33 -22.42 5.04
C PHE A 382 4.25 -21.66 6.01
N LEU A 383 3.64 -20.90 6.90
CA LEU A 383 4.23 -20.34 8.13
C LEU A 383 3.38 -20.73 9.34
N THR A 384 3.91 -20.55 10.54
CA THR A 384 3.21 -20.78 11.81
C THR A 384 3.17 -19.52 12.66
N ALA A 385 2.32 -19.48 13.69
CA ALA A 385 2.29 -18.38 14.65
C ALA A 385 3.66 -18.14 15.33
N ALA A 386 4.45 -19.20 15.52
CA ALA A 386 5.79 -19.12 16.09
C ALA A 386 6.79 -18.38 15.17
N ASP A 387 6.63 -18.49 13.86
CA ASP A 387 7.47 -17.76 12.89
C ASP A 387 7.22 -16.24 12.95
N LEU A 388 6.08 -15.83 13.51
CA LEU A 388 5.65 -14.43 13.66
C LEU A 388 5.82 -13.90 15.09
N ASP A 389 6.42 -14.68 16.01
CA ASP A 389 6.48 -14.37 17.43
C ASP A 389 7.64 -13.42 17.78
N ARG A 390 7.54 -12.18 17.28
CA ARG A 390 8.50 -11.09 17.52
C ARG A 390 7.77 -9.76 17.67
N PRO A 391 8.27 -8.81 18.49
CA PRO A 391 7.62 -7.52 18.66
C PRO A 391 7.37 -6.77 17.34
N GLY A 392 6.21 -6.12 17.23
CA GLY A 392 5.83 -5.39 16.01
C GLY A 392 5.49 -6.35 14.87
N PHE A 393 5.89 -6.00 13.65
CA PHE A 393 5.84 -6.93 12.50
C PHE A 393 7.02 -7.90 12.46
N GLY A 394 7.87 -7.90 13.50
CA GLY A 394 8.99 -8.82 13.62
C GLY A 394 10.12 -8.61 12.63
N LEU A 395 10.10 -7.52 11.84
CA LEU A 395 11.12 -7.17 10.87
C LEU A 395 12.24 -6.34 11.51
N SER A 396 13.47 -6.57 11.10
CA SER A 396 14.67 -5.81 11.51
C SER A 396 15.40 -5.30 10.27
N ILE A 397 15.56 -3.97 10.18
CA ILE A 397 16.28 -3.34 9.07
C ILE A 397 17.70 -3.89 8.99
N ASN A 398 18.11 -4.26 7.78
CA ASN A 398 19.47 -4.67 7.50
C ASN A 398 20.43 -3.49 7.70
N PRO A 399 21.44 -3.62 8.59
CA PRO A 399 22.43 -2.57 8.79
C PRO A 399 23.15 -2.18 7.48
N LEU A 400 23.34 -3.11 6.56
CA LEU A 400 23.95 -2.83 5.25
C LEU A 400 23.02 -2.01 4.34
N ALA A 401 21.70 -2.23 4.44
CA ALA A 401 20.70 -1.47 3.69
C ALA A 401 20.59 -0.02 4.16
N ARG A 402 21.08 0.34 5.36
CA ARG A 402 21.10 1.73 5.84
C ARG A 402 21.83 2.67 4.88
N SER A 403 22.88 2.19 4.20
CA SER A 403 23.60 2.97 3.19
C SER A 403 22.77 3.29 1.93
N LYS A 404 21.69 2.52 1.69
CA LYS A 404 20.74 2.73 0.59
C LYS A 404 19.57 3.63 0.97
N LEU A 405 19.40 3.97 2.26
CA LEU A 405 18.31 4.83 2.73
C LEU A 405 18.63 6.29 2.47
N ILE A 406 18.07 6.83 1.39
CA ILE A 406 18.26 8.22 0.99
C ILE A 406 17.27 9.07 1.77
N SER A 407 17.76 9.90 2.69
CA SER A 407 16.93 10.82 3.47
C SER A 407 16.18 11.78 2.56
N SER A 408 14.86 11.90 2.77
CA SER A 408 14.01 12.83 2.02
C SER A 408 14.18 14.29 2.45
N THR A 409 14.97 14.59 3.49
CA THR A 409 15.17 15.96 3.98
C THR A 409 15.76 16.88 2.90
N SER A 410 16.57 16.32 2.00
CA SER A 410 17.17 17.06 0.87
C SER A 410 16.14 17.51 -0.17
N TRP A 411 14.93 16.95 -0.18
CA TRP A 411 13.88 17.25 -1.16
C TRP A 411 12.90 18.33 -0.67
N LEU A 412 12.78 18.47 0.66
CA LEU A 412 12.01 19.54 1.29
C LEU A 412 12.77 20.88 1.30
N ASN A 413 14.08 20.83 1.04
CA ASN A 413 14.96 21.99 0.88
C ASN A 413 15.79 21.84 -0.39
N PRO A 414 15.20 22.02 -1.59
CA PRO A 414 16.00 22.04 -2.81
C PRO A 414 17.06 23.14 -2.67
N SER A 415 18.33 22.81 -2.91
CA SER A 415 19.37 23.82 -3.08
C SER A 415 18.83 24.90 -4.02
N PRO A 416 18.95 26.20 -3.70
CA PRO A 416 18.43 27.25 -4.56
C PRO A 416 18.89 26.97 -5.99
N ALA A 417 17.95 26.93 -6.94
CA ALA A 417 18.30 27.00 -8.35
C ALA A 417 19.27 28.17 -8.50
N ALA A 418 20.40 27.95 -9.19
CA ALA A 418 21.34 29.02 -9.48
C ALA A 418 20.55 30.25 -9.90
N GLY A 419 20.69 31.35 -9.13
CA GLY A 419 19.95 32.58 -9.42
C GLY A 419 20.11 32.90 -10.90
N LEU A 420 19.02 33.26 -11.57
CA LEU A 420 19.06 33.66 -12.98
C LEU A 420 20.27 34.56 -13.17
N ALA A 421 21.26 34.09 -13.95
CA ALA A 421 22.41 34.90 -14.27
C ALA A 421 21.87 36.21 -14.84
N PRO A 422 22.25 37.39 -14.32
CA PRO A 422 21.86 38.63 -14.95
C PRO A 422 22.34 38.53 -16.40
N ASN A 423 21.40 38.64 -17.35
CA ASN A 423 21.72 38.67 -18.77
C ASN A 423 22.89 39.63 -18.94
N GLY A 424 24.00 39.10 -19.45
CA GLY A 424 25.19 39.89 -19.71
C GLY A 424 24.81 41.11 -20.55
N ASP A 425 25.37 42.25 -20.19
CA ASP A 425 25.40 43.44 -21.03
C ASP A 425 26.08 43.06 -22.37
N ASP A 426 25.28 42.62 -23.33
CA ASP A 426 25.70 42.57 -24.72
C ASP A 426 25.87 44.01 -25.20
N LYS A 427 27.14 44.44 -25.20
CA LYS A 427 27.63 45.56 -25.99
C LYS A 427 27.26 45.35 -27.45
N ILE A 428 26.13 45.90 -27.87
CA ILE A 428 25.82 46.11 -29.27
C ILE A 428 26.37 47.49 -29.64
N GLU A 429 27.62 47.52 -30.13
CA GLU A 429 28.13 48.65 -30.90
C GLU A 429 27.30 48.80 -32.18
N ARG A 430 26.43 49.81 -32.23
CA ARG A 430 25.77 50.26 -33.47
C ARG A 430 26.46 51.50 -33.98
N ASN A 431 27.29 51.29 -34.99
CA ASN A 431 27.87 52.34 -35.80
C ASN A 431 27.08 52.42 -37.11
N ILE A 432 26.06 53.29 -37.19
CA ILE A 432 25.46 53.70 -38.47
C ILE A 432 25.12 55.19 -38.39
N ASN A 433 26.01 56.00 -38.93
CA ASN A 433 25.70 57.33 -39.44
C ASN A 433 24.82 57.17 -40.69
N GLY A 434 23.71 57.92 -40.74
CA GLY A 434 23.08 58.30 -42.01
C GLY A 434 21.57 58.09 -42.10
N LEU A 435 20.89 59.19 -42.43
CA LEU A 435 19.56 59.30 -43.07
C LEU A 435 18.32 59.40 -42.15
N ALA A 436 18.09 60.63 -41.70
CA ALA A 436 16.92 61.47 -42.01
C ALA A 436 15.46 60.96 -41.85
N VAL A 437 14.78 61.62 -40.91
CA VAL A 437 13.53 62.42 -41.07
C VAL A 437 12.14 61.73 -41.19
N GLU A 438 11.28 62.16 -40.25
CA GLU A 438 9.81 62.33 -40.24
C GLU A 438 8.83 61.15 -40.07
N GLY A 439 7.91 61.32 -39.10
CA GLY A 439 6.47 61.13 -39.38
C GLY A 439 5.60 60.41 -38.35
N LEU A 440 4.86 61.19 -37.54
CA LEU A 440 3.49 60.97 -37.02
C LEU A 440 3.10 59.80 -36.07
N LYS A 441 2.71 60.23 -34.85
CA LYS A 441 1.45 60.01 -34.09
C LYS A 441 0.84 58.60 -33.99
N CYS A 442 0.61 58.13 -32.75
CA CYS A 442 -0.74 57.92 -32.20
C CYS A 442 -0.69 57.75 -30.67
N GLY A 443 -1.63 58.38 -29.94
CA GLY A 443 -1.73 58.32 -28.48
C GLY A 443 -2.73 57.27 -28.00
N LEU A 444 -2.70 56.95 -26.70
CA LEU A 444 -3.76 56.23 -26.00
C LEU A 444 -3.91 56.79 -24.57
N ALA A 445 -5.16 57.11 -24.25
CA ALA A 445 -5.59 57.82 -23.05
C ALA A 445 -5.77 56.91 -21.84
N SER A 446 -5.49 57.49 -20.68
CA SER A 446 -5.74 56.98 -19.32
C SER A 446 -7.22 57.05 -18.94
N ASN A 447 -7.69 56.13 -18.07
CA ASN A 447 -8.81 56.44 -17.18
C ASN A 447 -8.56 55.95 -15.75
N LYS A 448 -8.78 56.88 -14.81
CA LYS A 448 -8.63 56.79 -13.36
C LYS A 448 -9.91 56.24 -12.72
N LEU A 449 -9.79 55.56 -11.58
CA LEU A 449 -10.89 55.35 -10.63
C LEU A 449 -10.71 56.27 -9.41
N THR A 450 -11.76 57.00 -9.06
CA THR A 450 -11.90 57.78 -7.81
C THR A 450 -13.09 57.26 -7.01
N THR A 451 -12.93 57.38 -5.69
CA THR A 451 -13.81 56.99 -4.58
C THR A 451 -15.13 57.76 -4.49
N SER A 452 -16.21 57.10 -4.03
CA SER A 452 -17.18 57.65 -3.03
C SER A 452 -18.27 56.63 -2.64
N ARG A 453 -18.62 56.58 -1.34
CA ARG A 453 -19.94 56.19 -0.77
C ARG A 453 -20.69 57.51 -0.41
N PRO A 454 -22.00 57.59 -0.04
CA PRO A 454 -22.93 56.55 0.44
C PRO A 454 -24.42 56.64 -0.04
N ARG A 455 -25.18 55.54 0.08
CA ARG A 455 -26.42 55.36 0.87
C ARG A 455 -26.87 53.91 0.80
#